data_AF-A0AA37KTQ8-F1
#
_entry.id   AF-A0AA37KTQ8-F1
#
_cell.length_a   1.000
_cell.length_b   1.000
_cell.length_c   1.000
_cell.angle_alpha   90.00
_cell.angle_beta   90.00
_cell.angle_gamma   90.00
#
_symmetry.space_group_name_H-M   'P 1'
#
loop_
_entity.id
_entity.type
_entity.pdbx_description
1 polymer ?
#
loop_
_entity_poly.entity_id
_entity_poly.type
_entity_poly.pdbx_seq_one_letter_code
_entity_poly.pdbx_strand_id
1 'polypeptide(L)'
;MSFLSRSYERHFNERPYLNHTCYLFITKTTRERTRQQSTFNTLCRGYLTPKEVRDKDAVGLFLDAVSQAESIINESGLFKVERLSEAEIVGTPEKAGILEKYFALTQDDTAILQDMRLDPGRMQVGDKTLCLHTLSDLDDLPQKVSTDSRFERLSTDRSDCRLSFAAPVGLLLSCDHIYNQYVRQEVV
;
A
#
# COMPACT_ATOMS: atom_id res chain seq x y z
N MET A 1 36.02 3.47 4.50
CA MET A 1 35.13 2.40 3.99
C MET A 1 35.87 1.07 4.00
N SER A 2 35.22 -0.01 4.45
CA SER A 2 35.83 -1.35 4.51
C SER A 2 35.89 -2.02 3.13
N PHE A 3 36.71 -3.05 2.97
CA PHE A 3 36.77 -3.88 1.75
C PHE A 3 35.39 -4.45 1.38
N LEU A 4 34.61 -4.90 2.37
CA LEU A 4 33.27 -5.44 2.18
C LEU A 4 32.31 -4.38 1.66
N SER A 5 32.35 -3.15 2.21
CA SER A 5 31.50 -2.05 1.75
C SER A 5 31.76 -1.70 0.28
N ARG A 6 33.04 -1.65 -0.12
CA ARG A 6 33.42 -1.36 -1.51
C ARG A 6 33.06 -2.49 -2.48
N SER A 7 33.16 -3.74 -2.04
CA SER A 7 32.74 -4.90 -2.84
C SER A 7 31.22 -4.94 -3.00
N TYR A 8 30.49 -4.64 -1.94
CA TYR A 8 29.02 -4.49 -1.95
C TYR A 8 28.58 -3.42 -2.96
N GLU A 9 29.12 -2.20 -2.89
CA GLU A 9 28.77 -1.12 -3.81
C GLU A 9 29.01 -1.52 -5.27
N ARG A 10 30.17 -2.13 -5.58
CA ARG A 10 30.48 -2.62 -6.93
C ARG A 10 29.57 -3.76 -7.39
N HIS A 11 29.18 -4.64 -6.48
CA HIS A 11 28.32 -5.78 -6.81
C HIS A 11 26.92 -5.30 -7.25
N PHE A 12 26.40 -4.23 -6.66
CA PHE A 12 25.07 -3.70 -6.97
C PHE A 12 25.09 -2.53 -7.97
N ASN A 13 26.26 -1.98 -8.30
CA ASN A 13 26.38 -0.88 -9.25
C ASN A 13 25.75 -1.25 -10.61
N GLU A 14 24.86 -0.39 -11.11
CA GLU A 14 24.13 -0.52 -12.39
C GLU A 14 23.27 -1.79 -12.55
N ARG A 15 23.12 -2.60 -11.50
CA ARG A 15 22.28 -3.78 -11.57
C ARG A 15 20.80 -3.38 -11.50
N PRO A 16 19.94 -4.01 -12.31
CA PRO A 16 18.50 -3.80 -12.20
C PRO A 16 18.01 -4.27 -10.83
N TYR A 17 17.13 -3.48 -10.22
CA TYR A 17 16.48 -3.78 -8.96
C TYR A 17 14.99 -3.44 -9.06
N LEU A 18 14.17 -4.12 -8.26
CA LEU A 18 12.77 -3.74 -8.10
C LEU A 18 12.71 -2.59 -7.10
N ASN A 19 12.20 -1.44 -7.55
CA ASN A 19 11.87 -0.35 -6.65
C ASN A 19 10.51 -0.64 -6.01
N HIS A 20 10.43 -0.51 -4.69
CA HIS A 20 9.23 -0.84 -3.93
C HIS A 20 8.86 0.31 -3.01
N THR A 21 7.60 0.73 -3.06
CA THR A 21 7.06 1.82 -2.25
C THR A 21 5.82 1.33 -1.50
N CYS A 22 5.83 1.46 -0.18
CA CYS A 22 4.74 1.03 0.69
C CYS A 22 3.95 2.24 1.19
N TYR A 23 2.63 2.10 1.24
CA TYR A 23 1.76 3.05 1.91
C TYR A 23 0.89 2.33 2.93
N LEU A 24 0.77 2.89 4.13
CA LEU A 24 -0.12 2.41 5.18
C LEU A 24 -1.31 3.37 5.30
N PHE A 25 -2.49 2.89 4.94
CA PHE A 25 -3.74 3.66 5.08
C PHE A 25 -4.53 3.16 6.29
N ILE A 26 -4.62 3.99 7.33
CA ILE A 26 -5.49 3.74 8.48
C ILE A 26 -6.78 4.53 8.24
N THR A 27 -7.90 3.81 8.05
CA THR A 27 -9.20 4.43 7.77
C THR A 27 -10.19 4.12 8.87
N LYS A 28 -10.76 5.17 9.49
CA LYS A 28 -11.93 5.03 10.35
C LYS A 28 -13.18 4.84 9.48
N THR A 29 -13.74 3.64 9.48
CA THR A 29 -15.01 3.38 8.79
C THR A 29 -16.21 3.72 9.69
N THR A 30 -17.37 3.96 9.09
CA THR A 30 -18.64 4.15 9.81
C THR A 30 -19.53 2.92 9.67
N ARG A 31 -20.46 2.71 10.63
CA ARG A 31 -21.42 1.59 10.57
C ARG A 31 -22.28 1.62 9.30
N GLU A 32 -22.60 2.81 8.79
CA GLU A 32 -23.31 2.96 7.50
C GLU A 32 -22.45 2.52 6.31
N ARG A 33 -21.14 2.82 6.30
CA ARG A 33 -20.22 2.45 5.22
C ARG A 33 -19.97 0.95 5.16
N THR A 34 -19.91 0.29 6.32
CA THR A 34 -19.83 -1.17 6.45
C THR A 34 -20.99 -1.90 5.75
N ARG A 35 -22.16 -1.28 5.63
CA ARG A 35 -23.35 -1.86 4.99
C ARG A 35 -23.48 -1.53 3.49
N GLN A 36 -22.56 -0.74 2.92
CA GLN A 36 -22.62 -0.36 1.51
C GLN A 36 -22.13 -1.51 0.62
N GLN A 37 -22.93 -1.84 -0.39
CA GLN A 37 -22.52 -2.71 -1.50
C GLN A 37 -21.72 -1.89 -2.53
N SER A 38 -20.87 -2.54 -3.32
CA SER A 38 -20.00 -1.92 -4.34
C SER A 38 -20.75 -1.08 -5.39
N THR A 39 -22.08 -1.26 -5.49
CA THR A 39 -22.98 -0.51 -6.36
C THR A 39 -23.37 0.86 -5.82
N PHE A 40 -23.01 1.20 -4.58
CA PHE A 40 -23.40 2.45 -3.94
C PHE A 40 -22.32 3.54 -4.11
N ASN A 41 -22.63 4.59 -4.89
CA ASN A 41 -21.70 5.70 -5.13
C ASN A 41 -21.99 6.90 -4.22
N THR A 42 -20.95 7.41 -3.54
CA THR A 42 -21.04 8.60 -2.67
C THR A 42 -21.28 9.89 -3.47
N LEU A 43 -20.97 9.91 -4.78
CA LEU A 43 -21.18 11.05 -5.68
C LEU A 43 -22.66 11.44 -5.87
N CYS A 44 -23.59 10.52 -5.60
CA CYS A 44 -25.03 10.80 -5.66
C CYS A 44 -25.62 11.31 -4.35
N ARG A 45 -24.82 11.48 -3.28
CA ARG A 45 -25.27 12.06 -2.02
C ARG A 45 -25.13 13.58 -2.06
N GLY A 46 -26.09 14.30 -1.47
CA GLY A 46 -26.00 15.76 -1.29
C GLY A 46 -24.90 16.23 -0.32
N TYR A 47 -24.10 15.31 0.22
CA TYR A 47 -22.95 15.57 1.07
C TYR A 47 -21.85 14.55 0.78
N LEU A 48 -20.62 15.03 0.58
CA LEU A 48 -19.47 14.19 0.29
C LEU A 48 -18.96 13.45 1.54
N THR A 49 -19.04 14.10 2.72
CA THR A 49 -18.52 13.60 3.99
C THR A 49 -19.63 13.06 4.89
N PRO A 50 -19.50 11.84 5.46
CA PRO A 50 -20.44 11.29 6.43
C PRO A 50 -20.62 12.21 7.65
N LYS A 51 -21.79 12.13 8.29
CA LYS A 51 -22.09 12.98 9.46
C LYS A 51 -21.14 12.71 10.63
N GLU A 52 -20.65 11.49 10.78
CA GLU A 52 -19.69 11.12 11.83
C GLU A 52 -18.30 11.75 11.63
N VAL A 53 -17.95 12.16 10.41
CA VAL A 53 -16.72 12.93 10.13
C VAL A 53 -16.87 14.39 10.58
N ARG A 54 -18.10 14.86 10.87
CA ARG A 54 -18.35 16.19 11.42
C ARG A 54 -18.17 16.24 12.94
N ASP A 55 -18.14 15.09 13.60
CA ASP A 55 -17.86 15.00 15.03
C ASP A 55 -16.36 15.19 15.28
N LYS A 56 -16.00 16.40 15.73
CA LYS A 56 -14.61 16.78 15.97
C LYS A 56 -13.97 15.93 17.08
N ASP A 57 -14.74 15.51 18.08
CA ASP A 57 -14.22 14.73 19.20
C ASP A 57 -13.90 13.31 18.72
N ALA A 58 -14.80 12.71 17.95
CA ALA A 58 -14.58 11.39 17.35
C ALA A 58 -13.39 11.38 16.36
N VAL A 59 -13.19 12.47 15.61
CA VAL A 59 -12.01 12.63 14.74
C VAL A 59 -10.74 12.80 15.56
N GLY A 60 -10.77 13.61 16.63
CA GLY A 60 -9.65 13.80 17.56
C GLY A 60 -9.17 12.48 18.16
N LEU A 61 -10.07 11.72 18.76
CA LEU A 61 -9.76 10.40 19.34
C LEU A 61 -9.16 9.43 18.32
N PHE A 62 -9.58 9.51 17.06
CA PHE A 62 -9.02 8.68 15.99
C PHE A 62 -7.61 9.12 15.62
N LEU A 63 -7.37 10.41 15.47
CA LEU A 63 -6.04 10.94 15.19
C LEU A 63 -5.06 10.63 16.33
N ASP A 64 -5.51 10.71 17.58
CA ASP A 64 -4.71 10.33 18.75
C ASP A 64 -4.31 8.85 18.71
N ALA A 65 -5.27 7.96 18.38
CA ALA A 65 -4.99 6.54 18.22
C ALA A 65 -4.02 6.24 17.06
N VAL A 66 -4.15 6.96 15.93
CA VAL A 66 -3.21 6.86 14.79
C VAL A 66 -1.82 7.31 15.20
N SER A 67 -1.69 8.42 15.93
CA SER A 67 -0.40 8.91 16.43
C SER A 67 0.24 7.94 17.43
N GLN A 68 -0.56 7.28 18.28
CA GLN A 68 -0.05 6.21 19.14
C GLN A 68 0.48 5.03 18.32
N ALA A 69 -0.26 4.60 17.29
CA ALA A 69 0.18 3.53 16.39
C ALA A 69 1.48 3.90 15.66
N GLU A 70 1.59 5.14 15.19
CA GLU A 70 2.81 5.69 14.57
C GLU A 70 4.01 5.60 15.52
N SER A 71 3.84 6.02 16.79
CA SER A 71 4.90 5.95 17.81
C SER A 71 5.35 4.51 18.05
N ILE A 72 4.40 3.58 18.28
CA ILE A 72 4.69 2.17 18.54
C ILE A 72 5.47 1.55 17.38
N ILE A 73 5.07 1.85 16.15
CA ILE A 73 5.76 1.37 14.95
C ILE A 73 7.19 1.90 14.90
N ASN A 74 7.36 3.21 15.10
CA ASN A 74 8.67 3.85 15.04
C ASN A 74 9.60 3.40 16.18
N GLU A 75 9.06 3.09 17.36
CA GLU A 75 9.78 2.54 18.50
C GLU A 75 10.32 1.12 18.25
N SER A 76 9.71 0.36 17.33
CA SER A 76 10.16 -1.00 16.99
C SER A 76 11.60 -1.04 16.44
N GLY A 77 12.09 0.06 15.88
CA GLY A 77 13.41 0.16 15.25
C GLY A 77 13.57 -0.65 13.95
N LEU A 78 12.53 -1.37 13.51
CA LEU A 78 12.54 -2.19 12.30
C LEU A 78 12.23 -1.37 11.04
N PHE A 79 11.30 -0.43 11.16
CA PHE A 79 10.90 0.47 10.09
C PHE A 79 10.46 1.82 10.66
N LYS A 80 10.57 2.85 9.82
CA LYS A 80 10.09 4.20 10.13
C LYS A 80 8.86 4.49 9.28
N VAL A 81 7.81 4.98 9.91
CA VAL A 81 6.63 5.54 9.25
C VAL A 81 6.59 7.04 9.50
N GLU A 82 6.11 7.76 8.50
CA GLU A 82 5.92 9.21 8.54
C GLU A 82 4.56 9.52 7.95
N ARG A 83 3.82 10.40 8.63
CA ARG A 83 2.50 10.81 8.16
C ARG A 83 2.63 11.70 6.94
N LEU A 84 1.97 11.28 5.87
CA LEU A 84 1.87 12.05 4.64
C LEU A 84 1.13 13.37 4.86
N SER A 85 1.69 14.43 4.29
CA SER A 85 1.08 15.75 4.19
C SER A 85 -0.02 15.80 3.12
N GLU A 86 -0.84 16.85 3.16
CA GLU A 86 -1.85 17.10 2.13
C GLU A 86 -1.23 17.20 0.73
N ALA A 87 -0.08 17.88 0.61
CA ALA A 87 0.65 18.02 -0.65
C ALA A 87 1.15 16.69 -1.21
N GLU A 88 1.54 15.74 -0.34
CA GLU A 88 1.96 14.40 -0.80
C GLU A 88 0.78 13.51 -1.19
N ILE A 89 -0.40 13.74 -0.63
CA ILE A 89 -1.62 13.01 -0.97
C ILE A 89 -2.19 13.52 -2.30
N VAL A 90 -2.43 14.83 -2.39
CA VAL A 90 -3.13 15.47 -3.51
C VAL A 90 -2.17 15.82 -4.64
N GLY A 91 -0.96 16.23 -4.32
CA GLY A 91 0.02 16.75 -5.28
C GLY A 91 0.21 18.26 -5.17
N THR A 92 1.30 18.75 -5.76
CA THR A 92 1.55 20.17 -6.02
C THR A 92 1.73 20.38 -7.52
N PRO A 93 1.74 21.62 -8.03
CA PRO A 93 2.01 21.87 -9.46
C PRO A 93 3.34 21.29 -9.96
N GLU A 94 4.31 21.08 -9.06
CA GLU A 94 5.66 20.58 -9.38
C GLU A 94 5.85 19.10 -9.07
N LYS A 95 5.03 18.50 -8.18
CA LYS A 95 5.19 17.12 -7.71
C LYS A 95 3.88 16.38 -7.67
N ALA A 96 3.85 15.23 -8.34
CA ALA A 96 2.67 14.39 -8.34
C ALA A 96 2.33 13.84 -6.95
N GLY A 97 1.05 13.93 -6.58
CA GLY A 97 0.51 13.33 -5.36
C GLY A 97 0.35 11.82 -5.49
N ILE A 98 0.12 11.12 -4.36
CA ILE A 98 -0.14 9.67 -4.36
C ILE A 98 -1.36 9.31 -5.20
N LEU A 99 -2.41 10.14 -5.20
CA LEU A 99 -3.59 9.89 -6.02
C LEU A 99 -3.25 9.91 -7.51
N GLU A 100 -2.51 10.91 -7.96
CA GLU A 100 -2.08 11.05 -9.35
C GLU A 100 -1.16 9.89 -9.76
N LYS A 101 -0.19 9.57 -8.91
CA LYS A 101 0.73 8.41 -9.06
C LYS A 101 -0.04 7.09 -9.19
N TYR A 102 -1.04 6.88 -8.33
CA TYR A 102 -1.88 5.69 -8.37
C TYR A 102 -2.70 5.61 -9.66
N PHE A 103 -3.37 6.70 -10.07
CA PHE A 103 -4.18 6.70 -11.28
C PHE A 103 -3.37 6.65 -12.57
N ALA A 104 -2.13 7.14 -12.57
CA ALA A 104 -1.20 7.02 -13.70
C ALA A 104 -0.32 5.76 -13.63
N LEU A 105 -0.48 4.92 -12.60
CA LEU A 105 0.31 3.71 -12.34
C LEU A 105 1.83 3.96 -12.42
N THR A 106 2.30 5.08 -11.88
CA THR A 106 3.73 5.45 -11.86
C THR A 106 4.12 5.98 -10.49
N GLN A 107 5.40 5.88 -10.14
CA GLN A 107 5.97 6.55 -8.97
C GLN A 107 6.70 7.86 -9.33
N ASP A 108 6.76 8.19 -10.62
CA ASP A 108 7.43 9.41 -11.10
C ASP A 108 6.66 10.67 -10.67
N ASP A 109 7.40 11.74 -10.40
CA ASP A 109 6.82 13.04 -10.04
C ASP A 109 6.18 13.78 -11.23
N THR A 110 6.33 13.24 -12.45
CA THR A 110 5.77 13.77 -13.70
C THR A 110 4.58 12.94 -14.18
N ALA A 111 3.68 12.58 -13.26
CA ALA A 111 2.48 11.82 -13.59
C ALA A 111 1.53 12.68 -14.45
N ILE A 112 1.66 12.57 -15.78
CA ILE A 112 0.65 13.09 -16.71
C ILE A 112 -0.62 12.26 -16.50
N LEU A 113 -1.77 12.92 -16.29
CA LEU A 113 -3.06 12.24 -16.24
C LEU A 113 -3.27 11.46 -17.55
N GLN A 114 -3.39 10.14 -17.42
CA GLN A 114 -3.58 9.23 -18.55
C GLN A 114 -5.06 8.83 -18.66
N ASP A 115 -5.52 8.61 -19.88
CA ASP A 115 -6.88 8.13 -20.13
C ASP A 115 -7.08 6.72 -19.57
N MET A 116 -8.19 6.51 -18.86
CA MET A 116 -8.61 5.20 -18.38
C MET A 116 -9.65 4.59 -19.33
N ARG A 117 -9.36 3.40 -19.85
CA ARG A 117 -10.28 2.60 -20.67
C ARG A 117 -10.70 1.36 -19.92
N LEU A 118 -12.02 1.17 -19.80
CA LEU A 118 -12.65 0.07 -19.10
C LEU A 118 -13.52 -0.70 -20.12
N ASP A 119 -12.90 -1.58 -20.90
CA ASP A 119 -13.58 -2.42 -21.88
C ASP A 119 -13.81 -3.83 -21.31
N PRO A 120 -14.85 -4.57 -21.75
CA PRO A 120 -15.02 -5.96 -21.39
C PRO A 120 -13.77 -6.79 -21.73
N GLY A 121 -13.10 -7.32 -20.70
CA GLY A 121 -11.88 -8.11 -20.86
C GLY A 121 -10.58 -7.33 -21.08
N ARG A 122 -10.62 -5.98 -21.09
CA ARG A 122 -9.41 -5.16 -21.19
C ARG A 122 -9.55 -3.87 -20.36
N MET A 123 -8.67 -3.72 -19.39
CA MET A 123 -8.52 -2.48 -18.64
C MET A 123 -7.17 -1.83 -19.02
N GLN A 124 -7.18 -0.54 -19.30
CA GLN A 124 -5.97 0.19 -19.72
C GLN A 124 -5.92 1.58 -19.08
N VAL A 125 -4.72 2.01 -18.70
CA VAL A 125 -4.41 3.37 -18.27
C VAL A 125 -3.28 3.87 -19.17
N GLY A 126 -3.58 4.82 -20.05
CA GLY A 126 -2.63 5.24 -21.09
C GLY A 126 -2.21 4.07 -21.99
N ASP A 127 -0.93 3.72 -21.95
CA ASP A 127 -0.34 2.57 -22.65
C ASP A 127 -0.30 1.29 -21.80
N LYS A 128 -0.52 1.39 -20.48
CA LYS A 128 -0.41 0.29 -19.51
C LYS A 128 -1.65 -0.58 -19.51
N THR A 129 -1.50 -1.85 -19.89
CA THR A 129 -2.59 -2.83 -19.83
C THR A 129 -2.62 -3.49 -18.45
N LEU A 130 -3.80 -3.51 -17.83
CA LEU A 130 -4.01 -4.01 -16.48
C LEU A 130 -4.60 -5.42 -16.49
N CYS A 131 -4.10 -6.26 -15.57
CA CYS A 131 -4.70 -7.53 -15.21
C CYS A 131 -5.04 -7.51 -13.73
N LEU A 132 -6.33 -7.64 -13.39
CA LEU A 132 -6.81 -7.61 -12.02
C LEU A 132 -7.10 -9.03 -11.54
N HIS A 133 -6.48 -9.41 -10.43
CA HIS A 133 -6.77 -10.65 -9.73
C HIS A 133 -7.31 -10.32 -8.34
N THR A 134 -8.40 -10.96 -7.93
CA THR A 134 -8.95 -10.86 -6.57
C THR A 134 -8.81 -12.21 -5.91
N LEU A 135 -8.02 -12.26 -4.84
CA LEU A 135 -7.86 -13.46 -4.01
C LEU A 135 -8.78 -13.28 -2.80
N SER A 136 -9.97 -13.87 -2.87
CA SER A 136 -10.96 -13.85 -1.79
C SER A 136 -11.40 -15.22 -1.34
N ASP A 137 -11.16 -16.25 -2.16
CA ASP A 137 -11.47 -17.62 -1.79
C ASP A 137 -10.38 -18.18 -0.86
N LEU A 138 -10.81 -18.97 0.12
CA LEU A 138 -9.89 -19.70 1.00
C LEU A 138 -9.14 -20.79 0.23
N ASP A 139 -9.74 -21.34 -0.83
CA ASP A 139 -9.11 -22.36 -1.68
C ASP A 139 -7.92 -21.81 -2.49
N ASP A 140 -7.88 -20.50 -2.72
CA ASP A 140 -6.75 -19.81 -3.36
C ASP A 140 -5.61 -19.51 -2.39
N LEU A 141 -5.84 -19.68 -1.08
CA LEU A 141 -4.84 -19.42 -0.05
C LEU A 141 -4.06 -20.71 0.33
N PRO A 142 -2.82 -20.58 0.80
CA PRO A 142 -2.07 -21.73 1.31
C PRO A 142 -2.81 -22.39 2.48
N GLN A 143 -2.75 -23.73 2.56
CA GLN A 143 -3.34 -24.52 3.65
C GLN A 143 -2.89 -24.10 5.06
N LYS A 144 -1.73 -23.43 5.16
CA LYS A 144 -1.20 -22.88 6.39
C LYS A 144 -0.73 -21.45 6.16
N VAL A 145 -1.30 -20.52 6.90
CA VAL A 145 -0.87 -19.12 6.95
C VAL A 145 -0.18 -18.87 8.28
N SER A 146 1.01 -18.29 8.23
CA SER A 146 1.72 -17.75 9.40
C SER A 146 1.91 -16.24 9.20
N THR A 147 2.23 -15.50 10.26
CA THR A 147 2.55 -14.06 10.16
C THR A 147 3.71 -13.83 9.18
N ASP A 148 4.69 -14.72 9.23
CA ASP A 148 5.92 -14.67 8.46
C ASP A 148 6.53 -16.08 8.36
N SER A 149 7.51 -16.22 7.48
CA SER A 149 8.27 -17.45 7.27
C SER A 149 9.75 -17.14 7.02
N ARG A 150 10.64 -18.08 7.37
CA ARG A 150 12.07 -17.95 7.11
C ARG A 150 12.36 -18.09 5.62
N PHE A 151 12.96 -17.07 5.03
CA PHE A 151 13.38 -17.08 3.63
C PHE A 151 14.82 -17.58 3.53
N GLU A 152 14.95 -18.88 3.31
CA GLU A 152 16.25 -19.59 3.33
C GLU A 152 17.31 -18.96 2.41
N ARG A 153 16.92 -18.43 1.24
CA ARG A 153 17.86 -17.83 0.27
C ARG A 153 18.59 -16.59 0.80
N LEU A 154 18.02 -15.88 1.77
CA LEU A 154 18.62 -14.70 2.41
C LEU A 154 18.90 -14.90 3.90
N SER A 155 18.67 -16.11 4.41
CA SER A 155 18.97 -16.47 5.79
C SER A 155 20.34 -17.13 5.88
N THR A 156 20.96 -17.05 7.05
CA THR A 156 22.20 -17.75 7.39
C THR A 156 22.01 -18.51 8.70
N ASP A 157 22.95 -19.36 9.06
CA ASP A 157 22.93 -20.07 10.36
C ASP A 157 22.91 -19.12 11.57
N ARG A 158 23.29 -17.85 11.38
CA ARG A 158 23.36 -16.83 12.44
C ARG A 158 22.31 -15.72 12.28
N SER A 159 21.53 -15.71 11.20
CA SER A 159 20.57 -14.63 10.92
C SER A 159 19.39 -15.11 10.09
N ASP A 160 18.18 -14.84 10.57
CA ASP A 160 16.97 -15.19 9.84
C ASP A 160 16.42 -13.98 9.08
N CYS A 161 16.35 -14.10 7.75
CA CYS A 161 15.56 -13.19 6.93
C CYS A 161 14.13 -13.72 6.88
N ARG A 162 13.19 -13.02 7.51
CA ARG A 162 11.79 -13.45 7.60
C ARG A 162 10.92 -12.61 6.67
N LEU A 163 10.09 -13.28 5.88
CA LEU A 163 9.18 -12.65 4.92
C LEU A 163 7.73 -12.89 5.33
N SER A 164 6.88 -11.89 5.13
CA SER A 164 5.44 -12.01 5.32
C SER A 164 4.84 -13.11 4.45
N PHE A 165 3.72 -13.71 4.86
CA PHE A 165 2.98 -14.66 4.02
C PHE A 165 2.54 -14.07 2.68
N ALA A 166 2.38 -12.75 2.59
CA ALA A 166 2.03 -12.05 1.37
C ALA A 166 3.23 -11.82 0.41
N ALA A 167 4.45 -12.16 0.83
CA ALA A 167 5.65 -11.94 0.03
C ALA A 167 5.60 -12.54 -1.39
N PRO A 168 5.02 -13.73 -1.65
CA PRO A 168 4.93 -14.29 -3.00
C PRO A 168 4.18 -13.41 -4.01
N VAL A 169 3.19 -12.64 -3.54
CA VAL A 169 2.36 -11.75 -4.37
C VAL A 169 2.72 -10.27 -4.21
N GLY A 170 3.73 -9.98 -3.39
CA GLY A 170 4.31 -8.65 -3.20
C GLY A 170 5.80 -8.67 -3.53
N LEU A 171 6.66 -8.64 -2.50
CA LEU A 171 8.12 -8.49 -2.63
C LEU A 171 8.81 -9.51 -3.59
N LEU A 172 8.27 -10.71 -3.74
CA LEU A 172 8.86 -11.76 -4.57
C LEU A 172 8.26 -11.83 -5.98
N LEU A 173 7.24 -11.03 -6.29
CA LEU A 173 6.63 -11.00 -7.61
C LEU A 173 7.51 -10.14 -8.55
N SER A 174 8.12 -10.81 -9.54
CA SER A 174 9.15 -10.23 -10.40
C SER A 174 8.61 -9.45 -11.60
N CYS A 175 7.55 -8.67 -11.40
CA CYS A 175 6.97 -7.79 -12.41
C CYS A 175 6.45 -6.51 -11.76
N ASP A 176 6.12 -5.50 -12.57
CA ASP A 176 5.47 -4.30 -12.07
C ASP A 176 4.04 -4.65 -11.63
N HIS A 177 3.75 -4.44 -10.35
CA HIS A 177 2.48 -4.78 -9.76
C HIS A 177 2.13 -3.82 -8.62
N ILE A 178 0.83 -3.74 -8.32
CA ILE A 178 0.31 -3.05 -7.15
C ILE A 178 -0.40 -4.12 -6.31
N TYR A 179 0.09 -4.34 -5.10
CA TYR A 179 -0.52 -5.27 -4.15
C TYR A 179 -1.25 -4.47 -3.07
N ASN A 180 -2.57 -4.67 -2.97
CA ASN A 180 -3.42 -4.04 -1.97
C ASN A 180 -3.92 -5.09 -0.97
N GLN A 181 -3.45 -4.99 0.28
CA GLN A 181 -3.93 -5.83 1.38
C GLN A 181 -4.89 -5.05 2.27
N TYR A 182 -6.08 -5.61 2.48
CA TYR A 182 -7.09 -5.03 3.36
C TYR A 182 -7.21 -5.89 4.62
N VAL A 183 -6.88 -5.31 5.77
CA VAL A 183 -7.15 -5.89 7.08
C VAL A 183 -8.30 -5.13 7.69
N ARG A 184 -9.41 -5.83 7.96
CA ARG A 184 -10.60 -5.24 8.56
C ARG A 184 -10.81 -5.79 9.96
N GLN A 185 -10.76 -4.91 10.94
CA GLN A 185 -11.16 -5.22 12.31
C GLN A 185 -12.62 -4.82 12.51
N GLU A 186 -13.47 -5.80 12.78
CA GLU A 186 -14.85 -5.55 13.22
C GLU A 186 -14.90 -5.63 14.74
N VAL A 187 -15.22 -4.51 15.39
CA VAL A 187 -15.57 -4.51 16.82
C VAL A 187 -17.05 -4.85 16.90
N VAL A 188 -17.33 -6.12 17.21
CA VAL A 188 -18.68 -6.65 17.46
C VAL A 188 -19.19 -6.17 18.80
#